data_AF-A0A355AI66-F1
#
_entry.id   AF-A0A355AI66-F1
#
_cell.length_a   1.000
_cell.length_b   1.000
_cell.length_c   1.000
_cell.angle_alpha   90.00
_cell.angle_beta   90.00
_cell.angle_gamma   90.00
#
_symmetry.space_group_name_H-M   'P 1'
#
loop_
_entity.id
_entity.type
_entity.pdbx_description
1 polymer ?
#
loop_
_entity_poly.entity_id
_entity_poly.type
_entity_poly.pdbx_seq_one_letter_code
_entity_poly.pdbx_strand_id
1 'polypeptide(L)'
;MEYEMKSERRHELQENDLADSVEQLSERLRPYVTPILSVAIGALILVLVGLFVSSRWEANRSESWDTCLAALVTGDPEGFREVILRYPGTPAAQWAELILADRNLSEATDLLFAKIDPANDVARERLEVAAAAYADVLSQRPTDMVAERATMGLAKA
;
A
#
# COMPACT_ATOMS: atom_id res chain seq x y z
N MET A 1 -20.96 24.91 -81.01
CA MET A 1 -20.79 25.44 -79.64
C MET A 1 -21.40 24.44 -78.66
N GLU A 2 -20.78 23.29 -78.44
CA GLU A 2 -21.38 22.24 -77.57
C GLU A 2 -20.31 21.27 -77.03
N TYR A 3 -19.21 21.79 -76.48
CA TYR A 3 -18.15 20.94 -75.91
C TYR A 3 -17.54 21.44 -74.60
N GLU A 4 -18.06 22.50 -73.99
CA GLU A 4 -17.59 22.99 -72.67
C GLU A 4 -18.46 22.51 -71.49
N MET A 5 -19.77 22.32 -71.68
CA MET A 5 -20.67 21.97 -70.55
C MET A 5 -20.50 20.55 -69.98
N LYS A 6 -19.70 19.68 -70.63
CA LYS A 6 -19.51 18.29 -70.19
C LYS A 6 -18.26 18.06 -69.34
N SER A 7 -17.33 19.03 -69.26
CA SER A 7 -16.14 18.94 -68.41
C SER A 7 -16.36 19.58 -67.03
N GLU A 8 -17.06 20.71 -66.95
CA GLU A 8 -17.33 21.40 -65.67
C GLU A 8 -18.18 20.55 -64.71
N ARG A 9 -19.19 19.85 -65.24
CA ARG A 9 -20.08 18.99 -64.43
C ARG A 9 -19.44 17.69 -63.91
N ARG A 10 -18.23 17.33 -64.37
CA ARG A 10 -17.50 16.14 -63.91
C ARG A 10 -16.51 16.44 -62.79
N HIS A 11 -16.19 17.72 -62.54
CA HIS A 11 -15.30 18.11 -61.45
C HIS A 11 -16.03 18.28 -60.11
N GLU A 12 -17.32 18.60 -60.10
CA GLU A 12 -18.12 18.71 -58.87
C GLU A 12 -18.46 17.36 -58.22
N LEU A 13 -18.47 16.27 -59.01
CA LEU A 13 -18.83 14.92 -58.50
C LEU A 13 -17.66 14.19 -57.83
N GLN A 14 -16.43 14.71 -57.93
CA GLN A 14 -15.25 14.09 -57.34
C GLN A 14 -14.93 14.62 -55.93
N GLU A 15 -15.55 15.72 -55.52
CA GLU A 15 -15.24 16.39 -54.26
C GLU A 15 -16.01 15.83 -53.06
N ASN A 16 -17.13 15.10 -53.26
CA ASN A 16 -18.08 14.92 -52.15
C ASN A 16 -18.50 13.49 -51.79
N ASP A 17 -18.15 12.43 -52.52
CA ASP A 17 -18.54 11.08 -52.03
C ASP A 17 -17.78 10.69 -50.74
N LEU A 18 -16.53 11.13 -50.59
CA LEU A 18 -15.76 10.91 -49.36
C LEU A 18 -16.25 11.80 -48.23
N ALA A 19 -16.56 13.06 -48.51
CA ALA A 19 -17.04 14.00 -47.52
C ALA A 19 -18.44 13.61 -47.01
N ASP A 20 -19.37 13.25 -47.90
CA ASP A 20 -20.69 12.70 -47.53
C ASP A 20 -20.58 11.38 -46.75
N SER A 21 -19.62 10.52 -47.11
CA SER A 21 -19.38 9.27 -46.38
C SER A 21 -18.84 9.55 -44.97
N VAL A 22 -17.95 10.53 -44.82
CA VAL A 22 -17.40 10.96 -43.53
C VAL A 22 -18.47 11.67 -42.69
N GLU A 23 -19.34 12.46 -43.31
CA GLU A 23 -20.45 13.15 -42.64
C GLU A 23 -21.51 12.15 -42.15
N GLN A 24 -21.88 11.17 -42.97
CA GLN A 24 -22.75 10.06 -42.54
C GLN A 24 -22.12 9.19 -41.46
N LEU A 25 -20.80 8.94 -41.51
CA LEU A 25 -20.12 8.21 -40.44
C LEU A 25 -20.12 9.03 -39.15
N SER A 26 -19.86 10.33 -39.25
CA SER A 26 -19.86 11.30 -38.15
C SER A 26 -21.23 11.36 -37.48
N GLU A 27 -22.32 11.50 -38.24
CA GLU A 27 -23.68 11.51 -37.70
C GLU A 27 -24.06 10.20 -37.01
N ARG A 28 -23.64 9.05 -37.57
CA ARG A 28 -23.87 7.73 -36.96
C ARG A 28 -23.06 7.52 -35.68
N LEU A 29 -21.85 8.08 -35.59
CA LEU A 29 -20.96 7.97 -34.43
C LEU A 29 -21.27 9.00 -33.34
N ARG A 30 -21.79 10.19 -33.71
CA ARG A 30 -22.11 11.31 -32.81
C ARG A 30 -22.83 10.91 -31.51
N PRO A 31 -23.87 10.05 -31.52
CA PRO A 31 -24.55 9.66 -30.28
C PRO A 31 -23.75 8.68 -29.40
N TYR A 32 -22.75 7.99 -29.96
CA TYR A 32 -21.93 7.00 -29.24
C TYR A 32 -20.60 7.56 -28.74
N VAL A 33 -20.06 8.60 -29.40
CA VAL A 33 -18.77 9.21 -29.03
C VAL A 33 -18.80 9.77 -27.62
N THR A 34 -19.89 10.44 -27.23
CA THR A 34 -20.03 11.02 -25.88
C THR A 34 -20.10 9.98 -24.76
N PRO A 35 -20.94 8.91 -24.82
CA PRO A 35 -20.92 7.89 -23.79
C PRO A 35 -19.62 7.08 -23.79
N ILE A 36 -19.04 6.74 -24.95
CA ILE A 36 -17.76 6.03 -25.04
C ILE A 36 -16.64 6.83 -24.38
N LEU A 37 -16.53 8.13 -24.68
CA LEU A 37 -15.55 9.00 -24.06
C LEU A 37 -15.78 9.12 -22.56
N SER A 38 -17.03 9.24 -22.11
CA SER A 38 -17.33 9.33 -20.68
C SER A 38 -16.89 8.08 -19.91
N VAL A 39 -17.13 6.88 -20.47
CA VAL A 39 -16.70 5.61 -19.89
C VAL A 39 -15.18 5.48 -19.93
N ALA A 40 -14.55 5.84 -21.05
CA ALA A 40 -13.10 5.80 -21.18
C ALA A 40 -12.39 6.73 -20.19
N ILE A 41 -12.90 7.96 -20.03
CA ILE A 41 -12.39 8.93 -19.06
C ILE A 41 -12.60 8.42 -17.63
N GLY A 42 -13.79 7.87 -17.32
CA GLY A 42 -14.07 7.28 -16.01
C GLY A 42 -13.11 6.14 -15.67
N ALA A 43 -12.89 5.22 -16.62
CA ALA A 43 -11.94 4.12 -16.47
C ALA A 43 -10.51 4.62 -16.28
N LEU A 44 -10.08 5.63 -17.05
CA LEU A 44 -8.76 6.24 -16.92
C LEU A 44 -8.56 6.84 -15.53
N ILE A 45 -9.55 7.57 -15.00
CA ILE A 45 -9.48 8.14 -13.66
C ILE A 45 -9.32 7.03 -12.60
N LEU A 46 -10.09 5.95 -12.69
CA LEU A 46 -9.98 4.81 -11.75
C LEU A 46 -8.59 4.18 -11.78
N VAL A 47 -8.00 4.00 -12.98
CA VAL A 47 -6.64 3.49 -13.13
C VAL A 47 -5.62 4.43 -12.49
N LEU A 48 -5.71 5.73 -12.77
CA LEU A 48 -4.79 6.73 -12.21
C LEU A 48 -4.87 6.80 -10.68
N VAL A 49 -6.08 6.74 -10.11
CA VAL A 49 -6.28 6.67 -8.66
C VAL A 49 -5.66 5.40 -8.09
N GLY A 50 -5.88 4.25 -8.74
CA GLY A 50 -5.27 2.98 -8.33
C GLY A 50 -3.75 3.04 -8.28
N LEU A 51 -3.11 3.57 -9.33
CA LEU A 51 -1.65 3.73 -9.40
C LEU A 51 -1.10 4.73 -8.37
N PHE A 52 -1.82 5.83 -8.15
CA PHE A 52 -1.42 6.82 -7.15
C PHE A 52 -1.50 6.25 -5.74
N VAL A 53 -2.55 5.49 -5.42
CA VAL A 53 -2.68 4.83 -4.11
C VAL A 53 -1.59 3.75 -3.96
N SER A 54 -1.37 2.91 -4.96
CA SER A 54 -0.35 1.84 -4.86
C SER A 54 1.06 2.40 -4.66
N SER A 55 1.45 3.43 -5.41
CA SER A 55 2.77 4.07 -5.25
C SER A 55 2.99 4.66 -3.86
N ARG A 56 1.95 5.23 -3.24
CA ARG A 56 2.02 5.75 -1.86
C ARG A 56 2.20 4.63 -0.84
N TRP A 57 1.57 3.48 -1.05
CA TRP A 57 1.68 2.34 -0.15
C TRP A 57 3.06 1.70 -0.22
N GLU A 58 3.64 1.60 -1.42
CA GLU A 58 5.02 1.12 -1.62
C GLU A 58 6.04 2.06 -0.98
N ALA A 59 5.91 3.38 -1.18
CA ALA A 59 6.79 4.37 -0.56
C ALA A 59 6.70 4.33 0.96
N ASN A 60 5.47 4.29 1.52
CA ASN A 60 5.25 4.19 2.96
C ASN A 60 5.84 2.90 3.54
N ARG A 61 5.72 1.78 2.82
CA ARG A 61 6.31 0.49 3.23
C ARG A 61 7.84 0.55 3.21
N SER A 62 8.44 1.15 2.18
CA SER A 62 9.90 1.31 2.10
C SER A 62 10.43 2.14 3.26
N GLU A 63 9.85 3.32 3.49
CA GLU A 63 10.27 4.24 4.55
C GLU A 63 10.12 3.62 5.95
N SER A 64 9.05 2.85 6.16
CA SER A 64 8.84 2.13 7.42
C SER A 64 9.95 1.12 7.71
N TRP A 65 10.46 0.44 6.68
CA TRP A 65 11.56 -0.51 6.81
C TRP A 65 12.90 0.18 7.04
N ASP A 66 13.17 1.27 6.33
CA ASP A 66 14.39 2.06 6.52
C ASP A 66 14.49 2.57 7.96
N THR A 67 13.38 3.07 8.51
CA THR A 67 13.29 3.56 9.89
C THR A 67 13.45 2.41 10.89
N CYS A 68 12.78 1.27 10.65
CA CYS A 68 12.89 0.09 11.51
C CYS A 68 14.30 -0.50 11.54
N LEU A 69 14.98 -0.55 10.40
CA LEU A 69 16.35 -1.06 10.30
C LEU A 69 17.33 -0.08 10.96
N ALA A 70 17.12 1.22 10.85
CA ALA A 70 17.93 2.21 11.57
C ALA A 70 17.79 2.06 13.10
N ALA A 71 16.56 1.86 13.60
CA ALA A 71 16.31 1.57 15.02
C ALA A 71 16.98 0.25 15.46
N LEU A 72 16.96 -0.78 14.60
CA LEU A 72 17.62 -2.05 14.87
C LEU A 72 19.14 -1.93 14.99
N VAL A 73 19.78 -1.14 14.11
CA VAL A 73 21.23 -0.92 14.15
C VAL A 73 21.65 -0.17 15.41
N THR A 74 20.85 0.80 15.84
CA THR A 74 21.13 1.59 17.06
C THR A 74 20.74 0.87 18.35
N GLY A 75 19.83 -0.12 18.26
CA GLY A 75 19.28 -0.82 19.41
C GLY A 75 18.39 0.09 20.28
N ASP A 76 17.88 1.19 19.73
CA ASP A 76 17.10 2.19 20.45
C ASP A 76 15.61 1.77 20.55
N PRO A 77 15.06 1.57 21.76
CA PRO A 77 13.64 1.30 21.95
C PRO A 77 12.72 2.40 21.41
N GLU A 78 13.12 3.68 21.52
CA GLU A 78 12.27 4.79 21.07
C GLU A 78 12.17 4.83 19.55
N GLY A 79 13.25 4.54 18.83
CA GLY A 79 13.22 4.35 17.38
C GLY A 79 12.20 3.30 16.93
N PHE A 80 12.08 2.18 17.64
CA PHE A 80 11.03 1.19 17.34
C PHE A 80 9.63 1.71 17.66
N ARG A 81 9.44 2.45 18.76
CA ARG A 81 8.15 3.08 19.06
C ARG A 81 7.74 4.10 18.00
N GLU A 82 8.69 4.86 17.47
CA GLU A 82 8.43 5.78 16.36
C GLU A 82 7.89 5.01 15.15
N VAL A 83 8.49 3.88 14.79
CA VAL A 83 8.03 3.05 13.65
C VAL A 83 6.57 2.61 13.85
N ILE A 84 6.22 2.13 15.04
CA ILE A 84 4.87 1.66 15.38
C ILE A 84 3.85 2.80 15.24
N LEU A 85 4.18 3.99 15.78
CA LEU A 85 3.28 5.14 15.77
C LEU A 85 3.17 5.79 14.38
N ARG A 86 4.27 5.85 13.63
CA ARG A 86 4.35 6.57 12.36
C ARG A 86 3.89 5.74 11.18
N TYR A 87 4.08 4.42 11.22
CA TYR A 87 3.74 3.50 10.14
C TYR A 87 2.80 2.36 10.60
N PRO A 88 1.65 2.67 11.22
CA PRO A 88 0.76 1.66 11.77
C PRO A 88 0.25 0.71 10.68
N GLY A 89 0.11 -0.57 11.02
CA GLY A 89 -0.36 -1.61 10.11
C GLY A 89 0.63 -2.02 9.00
N THR A 90 1.83 -1.43 8.97
CA THR A 90 2.90 -1.92 8.09
C THR A 90 3.58 -3.17 8.68
N PRO A 91 4.16 -4.06 7.85
CA PRO A 91 4.95 -5.16 8.37
C PRO A 91 6.11 -4.69 9.25
N ALA A 92 6.75 -3.55 8.93
CA ALA A 92 7.85 -3.02 9.73
C ALA A 92 7.41 -2.63 11.15
N ALA A 93 6.21 -2.06 11.31
CA ALA A 93 5.64 -1.78 12.63
C ALA A 93 5.39 -3.07 13.44
N GLN A 94 4.86 -4.12 12.81
CA GLN A 94 4.69 -5.43 13.48
C GLN A 94 6.03 -6.03 13.93
N TRP A 95 7.08 -5.88 13.10
CA TRP A 95 8.43 -6.29 13.47
C TRP A 95 9.01 -5.46 14.61
N ALA A 96 8.84 -4.14 14.59
CA ALA A 96 9.27 -3.25 15.65
C ALA A 96 8.61 -3.61 17.00
N GLU A 97 7.31 -3.89 16.97
CA GLU A 97 6.55 -4.31 18.15
C GLU A 97 7.03 -5.66 18.69
N LEU A 98 7.23 -6.64 17.80
CA LEU A 98 7.80 -7.94 18.15
C LEU A 98 9.19 -7.80 18.81
N ILE A 99 10.06 -6.95 18.26
CA ILE A 99 11.40 -6.72 18.81
C ILE A 99 11.34 -6.09 20.21
N LEU A 100 10.42 -5.14 20.43
CA LEU A 100 10.21 -4.55 21.76
C LEU A 100 9.66 -5.57 22.76
N ALA A 101 8.79 -6.48 22.33
CA ALA A 101 8.30 -7.59 23.15
C ALA A 101 9.46 -8.53 23.55
N ASP A 102 10.27 -8.95 22.57
CA ASP A 102 11.46 -9.80 22.79
C ASP A 102 12.45 -9.16 23.78
N ARG A 103 12.63 -7.83 23.70
CA ARG A 103 13.48 -7.09 24.63
C ARG A 103 12.95 -7.14 26.07
N ASN A 104 11.65 -6.89 26.26
CA ASN A 104 11.04 -6.96 27.59
C ASN A 104 11.12 -8.37 28.17
N LEU A 105 10.88 -9.39 27.35
CA LEU A 105 11.04 -10.79 27.75
C LEU A 105 12.47 -11.09 28.19
N SER A 106 13.48 -10.64 27.42
CA SER A 106 14.89 -10.83 27.77
C SER A 106 15.26 -10.12 29.07
N GLU A 107 14.89 -8.84 29.21
CA GLU A 107 15.15 -8.05 30.43
C GLU A 107 14.49 -8.68 31.66
N ALA A 108 13.25 -9.15 31.53
CA ALA A 108 12.55 -9.85 32.62
C ALA A 108 13.25 -11.16 33.00
N THR A 109 13.66 -11.94 32.00
CA THR A 109 14.37 -13.20 32.20
C THR A 109 15.68 -12.97 32.95
N ASP A 110 16.47 -11.97 32.54
CA ASP A 110 17.71 -11.59 33.22
C ASP A 110 17.46 -11.16 34.68
N LEU A 111 16.39 -10.40 34.93
CA LEU A 111 16.01 -9.98 36.29
C LEU A 111 15.64 -11.17 37.18
N LEU A 112 14.89 -12.15 36.66
CA LEU A 112 14.51 -13.37 37.41
C LEU A 112 15.72 -14.21 37.79
N PHE A 113 16.75 -14.29 36.93
CA PHE A 113 17.95 -15.06 37.22
C PHE A 113 18.97 -14.30 38.07
N ALA A 114 18.95 -12.97 38.08
CA ALA A 114 19.96 -12.15 38.75
C ALA A 114 19.67 -11.85 40.23
N LYS A 115 18.40 -11.82 40.69
CA LYS A 115 18.06 -11.37 42.06
C LYS A 115 16.90 -12.12 42.71
N ILE A 116 17.01 -12.39 44.00
CA ILE A 116 15.92 -12.92 44.83
C ILE A 116 15.21 -11.74 45.53
N ASP A 117 13.88 -11.72 45.37
CA ASP A 117 12.83 -10.99 46.09
C ASP A 117 12.26 -9.67 45.50
N PRO A 118 12.87 -8.47 45.50
CA PRO A 118 12.16 -7.27 44.99
C PRO A 118 12.20 -7.10 43.46
N ALA A 119 13.11 -7.78 42.74
CA ALA A 119 13.19 -7.71 41.28
C ALA A 119 12.12 -8.58 40.58
N ASN A 120 11.45 -9.47 41.32
CA ASN A 120 10.43 -10.36 40.78
C ASN A 120 9.17 -9.60 40.36
N ASP A 121 8.82 -8.51 41.05
CA ASP A 121 7.66 -7.71 40.68
C ASP A 121 7.91 -6.93 39.39
N VAL A 122 9.11 -6.35 39.24
CA VAL A 122 9.54 -5.68 38.00
C VAL A 122 9.65 -6.68 36.85
N ALA A 123 10.22 -7.87 37.10
CA ALA A 123 10.30 -8.91 36.09
C ALA A 123 8.89 -9.37 35.66
N ARG A 124 7.97 -9.56 36.60
CA ARG A 124 6.59 -9.93 36.31
C ARG A 124 5.89 -8.88 35.47
N GLU A 125 6.01 -7.60 35.83
CA GLU A 125 5.46 -6.49 35.04
C GLU A 125 6.01 -6.51 33.61
N ARG A 126 7.32 -6.75 33.44
CA ARG A 126 7.96 -6.83 32.12
C ARG A 126 7.50 -8.03 31.31
N LEU A 127 7.25 -9.19 31.94
CA LEU A 127 6.65 -10.36 31.28
C LEU A 127 5.21 -10.07 30.84
N GLU A 128 4.40 -9.43 31.69
CA GLU A 128 3.03 -9.05 31.34
C GLU A 128 3.00 -8.09 30.15
N VAL A 129 3.89 -7.10 30.13
CA VAL A 129 4.05 -6.18 28.98
C VAL A 129 4.47 -6.93 27.71
N ALA A 130 5.41 -7.87 27.82
CA ALA A 130 5.84 -8.69 26.67
C ALA A 130 4.69 -9.57 26.14
N ALA A 131 3.98 -10.27 27.03
CA ALA A 131 2.84 -11.11 26.68
C ALA A 131 1.72 -10.31 26.00
N ALA A 132 1.40 -9.12 26.54
CA ALA A 132 0.41 -8.22 25.94
C ALA A 132 0.84 -7.78 24.53
N ALA A 133 2.10 -7.41 24.34
CA ALA A 133 2.63 -7.02 23.03
C ALA A 133 2.60 -8.17 22.01
N TYR A 134 3.00 -9.40 22.40
CA TYR A 134 2.87 -10.55 21.49
C TYR A 134 1.42 -10.85 21.11
N ALA A 135 0.49 -10.72 22.06
CA ALA A 135 -0.93 -10.91 21.80
C ALA A 135 -1.49 -9.84 20.86
N ASP A 136 -1.07 -8.57 21.02
CA ASP A 136 -1.47 -7.49 20.12
C ASP A 136 -0.95 -7.73 18.70
N VAL A 137 0.33 -8.06 18.54
CA VAL A 137 0.93 -8.44 17.25
C VAL A 137 0.15 -9.56 16.57
N LEU A 138 -0.22 -10.62 17.30
CA LEU A 138 -1.02 -11.73 16.76
C LEU A 138 -2.44 -11.29 16.34
N SER A 139 -3.04 -10.34 17.07
CA SER A 139 -4.36 -9.80 16.74
C SER A 139 -4.38 -9.03 15.41
N GLN A 140 -3.24 -8.46 15.02
CA GLN A 140 -3.06 -7.72 13.77
C GLN A 140 -2.96 -8.61 12.51
N ARG A 141 -3.06 -9.95 12.66
CA ARG A 141 -2.89 -10.95 11.59
C ARG A 141 -1.59 -10.74 10.82
N PRO A 142 -0.44 -10.90 11.49
CA PRO A 142 0.84 -10.59 10.90
C PRO A 142 1.26 -11.69 9.90
N THR A 143 2.37 -11.48 9.20
CA THR A 143 2.91 -12.49 8.28
C THR A 143 3.35 -13.75 9.04
N ASP A 144 3.38 -14.90 8.36
CA ASP A 144 3.66 -16.22 8.97
C ASP A 144 4.87 -16.21 9.91
N MET A 145 6.00 -15.63 9.47
CA MET A 145 7.22 -15.57 10.28
C MET A 145 7.05 -14.73 11.56
N VAL A 146 6.32 -13.62 11.50
CA VAL A 146 6.04 -12.78 12.69
C VAL A 146 5.05 -13.51 13.60
N ALA A 147 4.03 -14.15 13.04
CA ALA A 147 3.03 -14.91 13.79
C ALA A 147 3.67 -16.07 14.58
N GLU A 148 4.54 -16.84 13.93
CA GLU A 148 5.27 -17.94 14.57
C GLU A 148 6.15 -17.44 15.73
N ARG A 149 6.91 -16.36 15.50
CA ARG A 149 7.77 -15.76 16.53
C ARG A 149 6.98 -15.18 17.69
N ALA A 150 5.91 -14.45 17.42
CA ALA A 150 5.03 -13.90 18.45
C ALA A 150 4.37 -15.02 19.26
N THR A 151 3.94 -16.11 18.62
CA THR A 151 3.37 -17.27 19.32
C THR A 151 4.39 -17.94 20.23
N MET A 152 5.62 -18.14 19.75
CA MET A 152 6.70 -18.69 20.56
C MET A 152 7.08 -17.76 21.72
N GLY A 153 7.13 -16.45 21.47
CA GLY A 153 7.41 -15.44 22.49
C GLY A 153 6.35 -15.41 23.59
N LEU A 154 5.08 -15.41 23.19
CA LEU A 154 3.94 -15.48 24.12
C LEU A 154 3.97 -16.74 24.98
N ALA A 155 4.41 -17.88 24.44
CA ALA A 155 4.53 -19.11 25.21
C ALA A 155 5.70 -19.09 26.23
N LYS A 156 6.67 -18.20 26.06
CA LYS A 156 7.82 -18.02 26.98
C LYS A 156 7.54 -16.99 28.07
N ALA A 157 6.71 -16.00 27.77
CA ALA A 157 6.31 -14.95 28.71
C ALA A 157 5.35 -15.49 29.78
#